data_AF-A0A5N8UUS1-F1
#
_entry.id   AF-A0A5N8UUS1-F1
#
_cell.length_a   1.000
_cell.length_b   1.000
_cell.length_c   1.000
_cell.angle_alpha   90.00
_cell.angle_beta   90.00
_cell.angle_gamma   90.00
#
_symmetry.space_group_name_H-M   'P 1'
#
loop_
_entity.id
_entity.type
_entity.pdbx_description
1 polymer ?
#
loop_
_entity_poly.entity_id
_entity_poly.type
_entity_poly.pdbx_seq_one_letter_code
_entity_poly.pdbx_strand_id
1 'polypeptide(L)'
;MDPSRLHLFKLRLTLKWGERKRNKALIGAFDTTVNEYRKLQGSEFGASKKIFNISLFFLLAERDLQAIKIDAFSHPDPWKRNLSVRIMLLIIHERDMSKVASGKIMKEIYEEAKISGELRSSMVQAVRGISKAQKRTQKILSKIRNNTIAHRDSDAMLQYELIDKVDINSAKETIEKYFEASHIFFGILPALLLEASTLPSLLSQYSSSEPNKSSKQDTVTGAPS
;
A
#
# COMPACT_ATOMS: atom_id res chain seq x y z
N MET A 1 -10.03 4.52 39.32
CA MET A 1 -9.41 4.42 37.98
C MET A 1 -8.84 5.77 37.62
N ASP A 2 -7.60 5.83 37.13
CA ASP A 2 -7.01 7.05 36.56
C ASP A 2 -7.94 7.63 35.46
N PRO A 3 -8.31 8.93 35.52
CA PRO A 3 -9.18 9.58 34.53
C PRO A 3 -8.70 9.41 33.08
N SER A 4 -7.38 9.36 32.86
CA SER A 4 -6.77 9.17 31.54
C SER A 4 -7.08 7.78 30.97
N ARG A 5 -7.05 6.75 31.82
CA ARG A 5 -7.35 5.36 31.45
C ARG A 5 -8.82 5.15 31.14
N LEU A 6 -9.71 5.81 31.89
CA LEU A 6 -11.15 5.77 31.64
C LEU A 6 -11.50 6.42 30.29
N HIS A 7 -10.85 7.55 29.97
CA HIS A 7 -11.01 8.20 28.66
C HIS A 7 -10.55 7.29 27.51
N LEU A 8 -9.36 6.69 27.62
CA LEU A 8 -8.84 5.76 26.61
C LEU A 8 -9.71 4.51 26.45
N PHE A 9 -10.26 3.98 27.54
CA PHE A 9 -11.18 2.86 27.51
C PHE A 9 -12.47 3.20 26.73
N LYS A 10 -13.08 4.36 27.00
CA LYS A 10 -14.26 4.84 26.27
C LYS A 10 -13.93 5.04 24.79
N LEU A 11 -12.82 5.70 24.48
CA LEU A 11 -12.34 5.89 23.10
C LEU A 11 -12.16 4.56 22.37
N ARG A 12 -11.53 3.57 23.01
CA ARG A 12 -11.32 2.23 22.46
C ARG A 12 -12.64 1.56 22.08
N LEU A 13 -13.66 1.66 22.93
CA LEU A 13 -14.99 1.12 22.61
C LEU A 13 -15.56 1.83 21.39
N THR A 14 -15.60 3.16 21.38
CA THR A 14 -16.11 3.95 20.25
C THR A 14 -15.39 3.59 18.94
N LEU A 15 -14.06 3.49 18.98
CA LEU A 15 -13.25 3.10 17.82
C LEU A 15 -13.56 1.66 17.37
N LYS A 16 -13.66 0.70 18.30
CA LYS A 16 -14.03 -0.68 17.95
C LYS A 16 -15.36 -0.74 17.21
N TRP A 17 -16.34 0.05 17.65
CA TRP A 17 -17.64 0.10 16.98
C TRP A 17 -17.56 0.79 15.62
N GLY A 18 -16.92 1.96 15.52
CA GLY A 18 -16.77 2.68 14.27
C GLY A 18 -15.96 1.93 13.21
N GLU A 19 -14.91 1.21 13.63
CA GLU A 19 -14.01 0.50 12.73
C GLU A 19 -14.56 -0.85 12.24
N ARG A 20 -15.64 -1.39 12.83
CA ARG A 20 -16.25 -2.67 12.38
C ARG A 20 -16.67 -2.62 10.92
N LYS A 21 -17.37 -1.55 10.52
CA LYS A 21 -17.86 -1.39 9.14
C LYS A 21 -16.70 -1.30 8.17
N ARG A 22 -15.67 -0.50 8.51
CA ARG A 22 -14.46 -0.34 7.71
C ARG A 22 -13.68 -1.64 7.58
N ASN A 23 -13.52 -2.38 8.68
CA ASN A 23 -12.84 -3.68 8.66
C ASN A 23 -13.57 -4.70 7.78
N LYS A 24 -14.90 -4.77 7.86
CA LYS A 24 -15.71 -5.64 7.00
C LYS A 24 -15.55 -5.27 5.52
N ALA A 25 -15.59 -3.98 5.19
CA ALA A 25 -15.39 -3.50 3.83
C ALA A 25 -13.98 -3.81 3.31
N LEU A 26 -12.95 -3.63 4.14
CA LEU A 26 -11.56 -3.92 3.80
C LEU A 26 -11.34 -5.42 3.52
N ILE A 27 -11.89 -6.30 4.37
CA ILE A 27 -11.83 -7.74 4.16
C ILE A 27 -12.55 -8.13 2.87
N GLY A 28 -13.76 -7.61 2.63
CA GLY A 28 -14.50 -7.88 1.40
C GLY A 28 -13.77 -7.40 0.13
N ALA A 29 -13.18 -6.21 0.17
CA ALA A 29 -12.36 -5.69 -0.92
C ALA A 29 -11.12 -6.56 -1.15
N PHE A 30 -10.42 -6.97 -0.09
CA PHE A 30 -9.27 -7.87 -0.16
C PHE A 30 -9.63 -9.20 -0.80
N ASP A 31 -10.64 -9.90 -0.28
CA ASP A 31 -11.05 -11.21 -0.76
C ASP A 31 -11.53 -11.16 -2.22
N THR A 32 -12.30 -10.12 -2.58
CA THR A 32 -12.74 -9.89 -3.96
C THR A 32 -11.54 -9.67 -4.89
N THR A 33 -10.61 -8.80 -4.49
CA THR A 33 -9.41 -8.50 -5.28
C THR A 33 -8.55 -9.75 -5.48
N VAL A 34 -8.40 -10.58 -4.45
CA VAL A 34 -7.68 -11.87 -4.54
C VAL A 34 -8.36 -12.79 -5.54
N ASN A 35 -9.69 -12.95 -5.45
CA ASN A 35 -10.44 -13.85 -6.31
C ASN A 35 -10.40 -13.40 -7.78
N GLU A 36 -10.63 -12.13 -8.05
CA GLU A 36 -10.55 -11.58 -9.42
C GLU A 36 -9.12 -11.64 -9.97
N TYR A 37 -8.12 -11.33 -9.16
CA TYR A 37 -6.72 -11.44 -9.60
C TYR A 37 -6.33 -12.88 -9.94
N ARG A 38 -6.85 -13.87 -9.21
CA ARG A 38 -6.65 -15.30 -9.52
C ARG A 38 -7.32 -15.69 -10.83
N LYS A 39 -8.53 -15.21 -11.11
CA LYS A 39 -9.23 -15.48 -12.39
C LYS A 39 -8.49 -14.91 -13.59
N LEU A 40 -7.76 -13.80 -13.39
CA LEU A 40 -6.92 -13.20 -14.44
C LEU A 40 -5.59 -13.92 -14.64
N GLN A 41 -5.19 -14.86 -13.75
CA GLN A 41 -3.98 -15.65 -13.96
C GLN A 41 -4.15 -16.52 -15.20
N GLY A 42 -3.17 -16.45 -16.11
CA GLY A 42 -3.25 -17.12 -17.41
C GLY A 42 -4.06 -16.37 -18.48
N SER A 43 -4.64 -15.19 -18.18
CA SER A 43 -5.23 -14.32 -19.21
C SER A 43 -4.20 -13.41 -19.86
N GLU A 44 -4.54 -12.89 -21.04
CA GLU A 44 -3.72 -11.95 -21.81
C GLU A 44 -3.85 -10.48 -21.31
N PHE A 45 -4.67 -10.22 -20.29
CA PHE A 45 -4.96 -8.86 -19.82
C PHE A 45 -3.85 -8.31 -18.89
N GLY A 46 -2.73 -7.91 -19.50
CA GLY A 46 -1.52 -7.43 -18.82
C GLY A 46 -1.77 -6.28 -17.84
N ALA A 47 -2.39 -5.19 -18.30
CA ALA A 47 -2.66 -4.01 -17.48
C ALA A 47 -3.60 -4.33 -16.31
N SER A 48 -4.68 -5.08 -16.55
CA SER A 48 -5.59 -5.52 -15.48
C SER A 48 -4.85 -6.31 -14.41
N LYS A 49 -3.99 -7.28 -14.79
CA LYS A 49 -3.15 -8.02 -13.83
C LYS A 49 -2.27 -7.09 -13.00
N LYS A 50 -1.62 -6.10 -13.62
CA LYS A 50 -0.76 -5.12 -12.92
C LYS A 50 -1.58 -4.26 -11.96
N ILE A 51 -2.77 -3.77 -12.36
CA ILE A 51 -3.66 -2.99 -11.50
C ILE A 51 -4.08 -3.82 -10.28
N PHE A 52 -4.55 -5.06 -10.48
CA PHE A 52 -4.92 -5.94 -9.37
C PHE A 52 -3.75 -6.27 -8.43
N ASN A 53 -2.54 -6.46 -8.96
CA ASN A 53 -1.34 -6.65 -8.14
C ASN A 53 -1.05 -5.42 -7.27
N ILE A 54 -1.15 -4.21 -7.83
CA ILE A 54 -1.02 -2.96 -7.07
C ILE A 54 -2.10 -2.89 -5.99
N SER A 55 -3.36 -3.17 -6.34
CA SER A 55 -4.48 -3.21 -5.40
C SER A 55 -4.20 -4.12 -4.21
N LEU A 56 -3.77 -5.36 -4.47
CA LEU A 56 -3.44 -6.33 -3.42
C LEU A 56 -2.29 -5.87 -2.55
N PHE A 57 -1.25 -5.32 -3.15
CA PHE A 57 -0.10 -4.78 -2.43
C PHE A 57 -0.50 -3.64 -1.48
N PHE A 58 -1.53 -2.85 -1.82
CA PHE A 58 -2.12 -1.84 -0.93
C PHE A 58 -3.01 -2.47 0.15
N LEU A 59 -3.91 -3.37 -0.23
CA LEU A 59 -4.88 -3.96 0.68
C LEU A 59 -4.21 -4.83 1.77
N LEU A 60 -3.09 -5.48 1.46
CA LEU A 60 -2.27 -6.19 2.46
C LEU A 60 -1.81 -5.23 3.57
N ALA A 61 -1.16 -4.13 3.18
CA ALA A 61 -0.65 -3.16 4.14
C ALA A 61 -1.78 -2.48 4.94
N GLU A 62 -2.89 -2.13 4.30
CA GLU A 62 -4.06 -1.60 5.02
C GLU A 62 -4.62 -2.59 6.03
N ARG A 63 -4.65 -3.88 5.70
CA ARG A 63 -5.16 -4.91 6.61
C ARG A 63 -4.26 -5.04 7.84
N ASP A 64 -2.94 -5.01 7.65
CA ASP A 64 -1.98 -5.03 8.76
C ASP A 64 -2.11 -3.78 9.64
N LEU A 65 -2.22 -2.59 9.02
CA LEU A 65 -2.44 -1.32 9.74
C LEU A 65 -3.76 -1.33 10.51
N GLN A 66 -4.83 -1.83 9.90
CA GLN A 66 -6.15 -1.90 10.51
C GLN A 66 -6.18 -2.82 11.73
N ALA A 67 -5.41 -3.92 11.71
CA ALA A 67 -5.32 -4.86 12.83
C ALA A 67 -4.74 -4.21 14.11
N ILE A 68 -3.82 -3.25 13.95
CA ILE A 68 -3.10 -2.61 15.07
C ILE A 68 -3.59 -1.18 15.39
N LYS A 69 -4.38 -0.58 14.49
CA LYS A 69 -4.86 0.81 14.59
C LYS A 69 -5.46 1.13 15.96
N ILE A 70 -6.40 0.31 16.45
CA ILE A 70 -7.10 0.57 17.71
C ILE A 70 -6.11 0.58 18.88
N ASP A 71 -5.15 -0.33 18.89
CA ASP A 71 -4.14 -0.40 19.95
C ASP A 71 -3.19 0.81 19.90
N ALA A 72 -2.78 1.22 18.70
CA ALA A 72 -1.91 2.39 18.50
C ALA A 72 -2.53 3.70 19.01
N PHE A 73 -3.85 3.86 18.94
CA PHE A 73 -4.50 5.12 19.32
C PHE A 73 -5.19 5.10 20.69
N SER A 74 -5.55 3.92 21.21
CA SER A 74 -6.43 3.84 22.39
C SER A 74 -6.04 2.81 23.44
N HIS A 75 -4.93 2.08 23.27
CA HIS A 75 -4.52 1.10 24.28
C HIS A 75 -4.18 1.81 25.62
N PRO A 76 -4.69 1.33 26.78
CA PRO A 76 -4.47 1.98 28.08
C PRO A 76 -3.02 1.88 28.56
N ASP A 77 -2.35 0.77 28.28
CA ASP A 77 -0.91 0.60 28.51
C ASP A 77 -0.09 1.39 27.48
N PRO A 78 0.72 2.38 27.91
CA PRO A 78 1.58 3.16 27.03
C PRO A 78 2.60 2.32 26.25
N TRP A 79 3.14 1.26 26.83
CA TRP A 79 4.15 0.44 26.16
C TRP A 79 3.57 -0.25 24.93
N LYS A 80 2.41 -0.91 25.09
CA LYS A 80 1.66 -1.50 23.98
C LYS A 80 1.27 -0.47 22.93
N ARG A 81 0.83 0.71 23.36
CA ARG A 81 0.49 1.80 22.44
C ARG A 81 1.69 2.25 21.60
N ASN A 82 2.85 2.49 22.23
CA ASN A 82 4.08 2.88 21.55
C ASN A 82 4.60 1.77 20.65
N LEU A 83 4.48 0.51 21.05
CA LEU A 83 4.79 -0.64 20.20
C LEU A 83 3.90 -0.66 18.94
N SER A 84 2.58 -0.54 19.10
CA SER A 84 1.65 -0.52 17.96
C SER A 84 1.91 0.64 17.01
N VAL A 85 2.20 1.84 17.52
CA VAL A 85 2.60 3.00 16.69
C VAL A 85 3.88 2.69 15.91
N ARG A 86 4.91 2.13 16.54
CA ARG A 86 6.15 1.75 15.85
C ARG A 86 5.91 0.70 14.76
N ILE A 87 5.04 -0.28 15.00
CA ILE A 87 4.67 -1.28 13.99
C ILE A 87 3.95 -0.60 12.81
N MET A 88 3.02 0.34 13.05
CA MET A 88 2.36 1.09 11.98
C MET A 88 3.37 1.87 11.12
N LEU A 89 4.29 2.58 11.77
CA LEU A 89 5.34 3.30 11.07
C LEU A 89 6.22 2.33 10.26
N LEU A 90 6.55 1.16 10.81
CA LEU A 90 7.36 0.16 10.11
C LEU A 90 6.65 -0.36 8.85
N ILE A 91 5.37 -0.69 8.95
CA ILE A 91 4.56 -1.12 7.79
C ILE A 91 4.58 -0.03 6.71
N ILE A 92 4.37 1.23 7.08
CA ILE A 92 4.40 2.36 6.14
C ILE A 92 5.81 2.55 5.53
N HIS A 93 6.85 2.36 6.35
CA HIS A 93 8.25 2.53 5.96
C HIS A 93 8.75 1.48 4.96
N GLU A 94 8.59 0.21 5.31
CA GLU A 94 9.18 -0.94 4.60
C GLU A 94 8.46 -1.22 3.27
N ARG A 95 7.25 -0.69 3.12
CA ARG A 95 6.46 -0.88 1.91
C ARG A 95 7.02 -0.09 0.74
N ASP A 96 7.76 -0.75 -0.13
CA ASP A 96 8.34 -0.11 -1.32
C ASP A 96 7.35 -0.04 -2.48
N MET A 97 6.69 1.12 -2.61
CA MET A 97 5.74 1.39 -3.69
C MET A 97 6.36 1.34 -5.09
N SER A 98 7.66 1.63 -5.21
CA SER A 98 8.33 1.66 -6.51
C SER A 98 8.40 0.26 -7.15
N LYS A 99 8.32 -0.81 -6.35
CA LYS A 99 8.35 -2.19 -6.85
C LYS A 99 7.10 -2.59 -7.63
N VAL A 100 5.94 -2.03 -7.26
CA VAL A 100 4.66 -2.41 -7.90
C VAL A 100 4.03 -1.28 -8.70
N ALA A 101 4.35 -0.02 -8.38
CA ALA A 101 3.75 1.17 -8.98
C ALA A 101 4.83 2.19 -9.39
N SER A 102 5.95 1.72 -9.96
CA SER A 102 6.94 2.63 -10.57
C SER A 102 6.32 3.43 -11.72
N GLY A 103 6.91 4.58 -12.04
CA GLY A 103 6.48 5.38 -13.20
C GLY A 103 6.46 4.58 -14.50
N LYS A 104 7.39 3.62 -14.67
CA LYS A 104 7.41 2.70 -15.82
C LYS A 104 6.19 1.78 -15.82
N ILE A 105 5.92 1.08 -14.72
CA ILE A 105 4.78 0.16 -14.60
C ILE A 105 3.45 0.92 -14.81
N MET A 106 3.31 2.09 -14.18
CA MET A 106 2.10 2.91 -14.34
C MET A 106 1.92 3.38 -15.79
N LYS A 107 3.00 3.80 -16.46
CA LYS A 107 2.95 4.18 -17.88
C LYS A 107 2.51 3.02 -18.76
N GLU A 108 3.06 1.83 -18.56
CA GLU A 108 2.65 0.61 -19.28
C GLU A 108 1.16 0.32 -19.09
N ILE A 109 0.65 0.34 -17.85
CA ILE A 109 -0.78 0.16 -17.55
C ILE A 109 -1.63 1.15 -18.35
N TYR A 110 -1.24 2.42 -18.32
CA TYR A 110 -2.00 3.49 -18.96
C TYR A 110 -2.05 3.38 -20.47
N GLU A 111 -0.95 2.94 -21.09
CA GLU A 111 -0.84 2.74 -22.53
C GLU A 111 -1.59 1.48 -22.97
N GLU A 112 -1.33 0.34 -22.32
CA GLU A 112 -1.95 -0.96 -22.63
C GLU A 112 -3.49 -0.91 -22.49
N ALA A 113 -3.99 -0.33 -21.41
CA ALA A 113 -5.43 -0.22 -21.13
C ALA A 113 -6.08 1.09 -21.60
N LYS A 114 -5.35 1.93 -22.36
CA LYS A 114 -5.85 3.21 -22.91
C LYS A 114 -6.56 4.10 -21.88
N ILE A 115 -6.06 4.13 -20.65
CA ILE A 115 -6.66 4.89 -19.54
C ILE A 115 -6.72 6.39 -19.88
N SER A 116 -7.77 7.08 -19.48
CA SER A 116 -7.98 8.51 -19.69
C SER A 116 -6.92 9.39 -19.00
N GLY A 117 -6.57 10.51 -19.62
CA GLY A 117 -5.57 11.43 -19.07
C GLY A 117 -5.94 11.98 -17.68
N GLU A 118 -7.22 12.21 -17.43
CA GLU A 118 -7.75 12.65 -16.14
C GLU A 118 -7.49 11.60 -15.05
N LEU A 119 -7.85 10.33 -15.30
CA LEU A 119 -7.68 9.26 -14.33
C LEU A 119 -6.21 8.94 -14.06
N ARG A 120 -5.36 9.04 -15.09
CA ARG A 120 -3.89 8.98 -14.95
C ARG A 120 -3.39 10.05 -13.99
N SER A 121 -3.82 11.30 -14.17
CA SER A 121 -3.41 12.43 -13.32
C SER A 121 -3.81 12.22 -11.87
N SER A 122 -5.07 11.85 -11.64
CA SER A 122 -5.60 11.55 -10.30
C SER A 122 -4.81 10.43 -9.61
N MET A 123 -4.54 9.33 -10.31
CA MET A 123 -3.76 8.22 -9.76
C MET A 123 -2.32 8.62 -9.44
N VAL A 124 -1.66 9.41 -10.31
CA VAL A 124 -0.31 9.93 -10.04
C VAL A 124 -0.29 10.80 -8.79
N GLN A 125 -1.29 11.66 -8.59
CA GLN A 125 -1.40 12.49 -7.38
C GLN A 125 -1.57 11.63 -6.13
N ALA A 126 -2.41 10.60 -6.17
CA ALA A 126 -2.62 9.68 -5.06
C ALA A 126 -1.32 8.94 -4.66
N VAL A 127 -0.61 8.36 -5.64
CA VAL A 127 0.67 7.66 -5.41
C VAL A 127 1.73 8.60 -4.86
N ARG A 128 1.78 9.86 -5.32
CA ARG A 128 2.67 10.89 -4.77
C ARG A 128 2.34 11.23 -3.33
N GLY A 129 1.05 11.28 -2.95
CA GLY A 129 0.62 11.47 -1.57
C GLY A 129 1.17 10.39 -0.64
N ILE A 130 0.99 9.13 -1.03
CA ILE A 130 1.51 7.97 -0.28
C ILE A 130 3.04 8.02 -0.17
N SER A 131 3.74 8.33 -1.27
CA SER A 131 5.20 8.44 -1.29
C SER A 131 5.71 9.55 -0.36
N LYS A 132 5.00 10.68 -0.26
CA LYS A 132 5.34 11.76 0.67
C LYS A 132 5.16 11.32 2.12
N ALA A 133 4.09 10.60 2.44
CA ALA A 133 3.88 10.06 3.79
C ALA A 133 4.99 9.07 4.16
N GLN A 134 5.35 8.15 3.26
CA GLN A 134 6.44 7.21 3.47
C GLN A 134 7.79 7.89 3.74
N LYS A 135 8.13 8.94 2.97
CA LYS A 135 9.36 9.72 3.20
C LYS A 135 9.39 10.40 4.58
N ARG A 136 8.24 10.81 5.11
CA ARG A 136 8.15 11.36 6.47
C ARG A 136 8.35 10.26 7.51
N THR A 137 7.72 9.11 7.31
CA THR A 137 7.91 7.93 8.14
C THR A 137 9.38 7.50 8.21
N GLN A 138 10.11 7.52 7.09
CA GLN A 138 11.55 7.25 7.04
C GLN A 138 12.36 8.16 7.96
N LYS A 139 12.05 9.47 7.99
CA LYS A 139 12.73 10.41 8.87
C LYS A 139 12.50 10.07 10.34
N ILE A 140 11.25 9.81 10.72
CA ILE A 140 10.86 9.47 12.09
C ILE A 140 11.50 8.13 12.53
N LEU A 141 11.47 7.11 11.67
CA LEU A 141 11.92 5.77 12.03
C LEU A 141 13.42 5.54 11.92
N SER A 142 14.18 6.34 11.16
CA SER A 142 15.60 6.10 10.92
C SER A 142 16.39 5.79 12.20
N LYS A 143 16.19 6.59 13.26
CA LYS A 143 16.81 6.40 14.58
C LYS A 143 16.17 5.27 15.40
N ILE A 144 14.84 5.16 15.38
CA ILE A 144 14.11 4.17 16.21
C ILE A 144 14.34 2.75 15.70
N ARG A 145 14.30 2.53 14.38
CA ARG A 145 14.47 1.22 13.72
C ARG A 145 15.84 0.62 13.97
N ASN A 146 16.89 1.41 13.75
CA ASN A 146 18.27 0.95 13.87
C ASN A 146 18.61 0.55 15.31
N ASN A 147 18.05 1.23 16.31
CA ASN A 147 18.40 0.99 17.72
C ASN A 147 17.44 0.02 18.42
N THR A 148 16.12 0.10 18.21
CA THR A 148 15.12 -0.54 19.09
C THR A 148 14.39 -1.76 18.50
N ILE A 149 14.28 -1.86 17.18
CA ILE A 149 13.49 -2.92 16.52
C ILE A 149 14.38 -4.09 16.11
N ALA A 150 15.65 -3.81 15.82
CA ALA A 150 16.64 -4.84 15.50
C ALA A 150 17.54 -5.20 16.69
N HIS A 151 17.33 -4.61 17.87
CA HIS A 151 18.20 -4.73 19.06
C HIS A 151 19.70 -4.63 18.72
N ARG A 152 20.05 -3.83 17.70
CA ARG A 152 21.43 -3.76 17.17
C ARG A 152 22.34 -2.91 18.03
N ASP A 153 21.77 -2.04 18.86
CA ASP A 153 22.52 -1.21 19.78
C ASP A 153 22.76 -1.98 21.09
N SER A 154 23.97 -1.95 21.62
CA SER A 154 24.30 -2.62 22.89
C SER A 154 23.77 -1.88 24.12
N ASP A 155 23.38 -0.60 23.98
CA ASP A 155 22.85 0.23 25.06
C ASP A 155 21.32 0.03 25.21
N ALA A 156 20.96 -0.84 26.16
CA ALA A 156 19.56 -1.12 26.49
C ALA A 156 18.81 0.10 27.06
N MET A 157 19.52 1.03 27.72
CA MET A 157 18.89 2.23 28.27
C MET A 157 18.52 3.20 27.15
N LEU A 158 19.44 3.41 26.19
CA LEU A 158 19.14 4.17 24.98
C LEU A 158 17.95 3.57 24.21
N GLN A 159 17.88 2.24 24.11
CA GLN A 159 16.73 1.58 23.50
C GLN A 159 15.43 1.88 24.25
N TYR A 160 15.43 1.74 25.58
CA TYR A 160 14.27 2.06 26.42
C TYR A 160 13.81 3.50 26.22
N GLU A 161 14.72 4.47 26.28
CA GLU A 161 14.39 5.88 26.12
C GLU A 161 13.80 6.18 24.74
N LEU A 162 14.32 5.58 23.68
CA LEU A 162 13.78 5.73 22.33
C LEU A 162 12.38 5.11 22.17
N ILE A 163 12.03 4.09 22.96
CA ILE A 163 10.70 3.48 22.97
C ILE A 163 9.70 4.28 23.81
N ASP A 164 10.14 4.75 24.97
CA ASP A 164 9.30 5.49 25.90
C ASP A 164 8.99 6.90 25.37
N LYS A 165 10.01 7.56 24.81
CA LYS A 165 9.95 8.93 24.29
C LYS A 165 9.70 9.01 22.77
N VAL A 166 9.03 8.00 22.18
CA VAL A 166 8.56 8.12 20.79
C VAL A 166 7.72 9.39 20.67
N ASP A 167 8.03 10.26 19.70
CA ASP A 167 7.19 11.41 19.40
C ASP A 167 5.86 10.94 18.80
N ILE A 168 4.91 10.65 19.69
CA ILE A 168 3.60 10.16 19.34
C ILE A 168 2.84 11.18 18.50
N ASN A 169 3.03 12.48 18.70
CA ASN A 169 2.30 13.49 17.95
C ASN A 169 2.77 13.50 16.48
N SER A 170 4.08 13.55 16.24
CA SER A 170 4.63 13.48 14.88
C SER A 170 4.32 12.15 14.20
N ALA A 171 4.37 11.04 14.95
CA ALA A 171 4.00 9.72 14.44
C ALA A 171 2.52 9.66 14.02
N LYS A 172 1.61 10.14 14.86
CA LYS A 172 0.17 10.18 14.57
C LYS A 172 -0.12 11.04 13.35
N GLU A 173 0.43 12.25 13.27
CA GLU A 173 0.26 13.14 12.12
C GLU A 173 0.73 12.47 10.82
N THR A 174 1.85 11.75 10.87
CA THR A 174 2.38 11.03 9.71
C THR A 174 1.48 9.86 9.30
N ILE A 175 0.97 9.11 10.27
CA ILE A 175 0.03 7.99 10.05
C ILE A 175 -1.31 8.51 9.48
N GLU A 176 -1.83 9.62 9.99
CA GLU A 176 -3.06 10.25 9.50
C GLU A 176 -2.92 10.66 8.04
N LYS A 177 -1.83 11.35 7.68
CA LYS A 177 -1.55 11.74 6.29
C LYS A 177 -1.37 10.53 5.36
N TYR A 178 -0.84 9.43 5.88
CA TYR A 178 -0.82 8.17 5.13
C TYR A 178 -2.24 7.66 4.87
N PHE A 179 -3.11 7.62 5.89
CA PHE A 179 -4.50 7.18 5.72
C PHE A 179 -5.31 8.09 4.79
N GLU A 180 -5.09 9.41 4.82
CA GLU A 180 -5.71 10.36 3.88
C GLU A 180 -5.29 10.04 2.44
N ALA A 181 -3.98 9.89 2.19
CA ALA A 181 -3.48 9.57 0.86
C ALA A 181 -3.94 8.19 0.37
N SER A 182 -4.02 7.22 1.28
CA SER A 182 -4.54 5.88 1.02
C SER A 182 -6.03 5.92 0.68
N HIS A 183 -6.83 6.72 1.40
CA HIS A 183 -8.25 6.90 1.11
C HIS A 183 -8.49 7.44 -0.31
N ILE A 184 -7.71 8.44 -0.72
CA ILE A 184 -7.77 8.98 -2.09
C ILE A 184 -7.40 7.90 -3.11
N PHE A 185 -6.33 7.15 -2.87
CA PHE A 185 -5.91 6.05 -3.74
C PHE A 185 -7.01 5.01 -3.93
N PHE A 186 -7.63 4.53 -2.84
CA PHE A 186 -8.73 3.57 -2.92
C PHE A 186 -10.01 4.16 -3.50
N GLY A 187 -10.21 5.47 -3.44
CA GLY A 187 -11.32 6.14 -4.13
C GLY A 187 -11.18 6.11 -5.66
N ILE A 188 -9.95 6.14 -6.17
CA ILE A 188 -9.65 6.17 -7.61
C ILE A 188 -9.59 4.76 -8.21
N LEU A 189 -9.15 3.78 -7.42
CA LEU A 189 -8.86 2.43 -7.87
C LEU A 189 -10.04 1.71 -8.57
N PRO A 190 -11.31 1.80 -8.10
CA PRO A 190 -12.45 1.21 -8.80
C PRO A 190 -12.65 1.80 -10.20
N ALA A 191 -12.51 3.12 -10.35
CA ALA A 191 -12.64 3.77 -11.65
C ALA A 191 -11.54 3.29 -12.61
N LEU A 192 -10.30 3.11 -12.11
CA LEU A 192 -9.19 2.59 -12.90
C LEU A 192 -9.45 1.16 -13.40
N LEU A 193 -9.97 0.30 -12.51
CA LEU A 193 -10.36 -1.06 -12.86
C LEU A 193 -11.51 -1.09 -13.88
N LEU A 194 -12.53 -0.25 -13.70
CA LEU A 194 -13.67 -0.17 -14.63
C LEU A 194 -13.22 0.27 -16.02
N GLU A 195 -12.39 1.31 -16.11
CA GLU A 195 -11.89 1.82 -17.39
C GLU A 195 -10.99 0.78 -18.09
N ALA A 196 -10.13 0.09 -17.33
CA ALA A 196 -9.32 -1.01 -17.84
C ALA A 196 -10.14 -2.22 -18.30
N SER A 197 -11.39 -2.35 -17.83
CA SER A 197 -12.29 -3.45 -18.16
C SER A 197 -13.29 -3.12 -19.27
N THR A 198 -13.20 -1.93 -19.88
CA THR A 198 -14.04 -1.61 -21.05
C THR A 198 -13.62 -2.43 -22.27
N LEU A 199 -14.55 -2.72 -23.17
CA LEU A 199 -14.27 -3.50 -24.38
C LEU A 199 -13.08 -2.94 -25.20
N PRO A 200 -12.99 -1.62 -25.48
CA PRO A 200 -11.84 -1.06 -26.20
C PRO A 200 -10.50 -1.28 -25.46
N SER A 201 -10.51 -1.19 -24.13
CA SER A 201 -9.32 -1.39 -23.30
C SER A 201 -8.91 -2.86 -23.21
N LEU A 202 -9.88 -3.78 -23.15
CA LEU A 202 -9.61 -5.22 -23.16
C LEU A 202 -9.04 -5.66 -24.52
N LEU A 203 -9.59 -5.17 -25.63
CA LEU A 203 -9.06 -5.42 -26.97
C LEU A 203 -7.65 -4.86 -27.13
N SER A 204 -7.40 -3.65 -26.63
CA SER A 204 -6.07 -3.03 -26.63
C SER A 204 -5.03 -3.85 -25.85
N GLN A 205 -5.42 -4.34 -24.67
CA GLN A 205 -4.58 -5.21 -23.86
C GLN A 205 -4.26 -6.51 -24.60
N TYR A 206 -5.28 -7.15 -25.18
CA TYR A 206 -5.11 -8.39 -25.94
C TYR A 206 -4.21 -8.22 -27.18
N SER A 207 -4.32 -7.11 -27.90
CA SER A 207 -3.42 -6.83 -29.02
C SER A 207 -1.98 -6.54 -28.58
N SER A 208 -1.80 -6.02 -27.37
CA SER A 208 -0.47 -5.69 -26.83
C SER A 208 0.23 -6.90 -26.22
N SER A 209 -0.52 -7.96 -25.88
CA SER A 209 0.00 -9.20 -25.33
C SER A 209 0.41 -10.22 -26.40
N GLU A 210 -0.08 -10.11 -27.64
CA GLU A 210 0.45 -10.91 -28.73
C GLU A 210 1.91 -10.52 -28.98
N PRO A 211 2.88 -11.45 -28.82
CA PRO A 211 4.23 -11.14 -29.17
C PRO A 211 4.29 -10.96 -30.68
N ASN A 212 4.98 -9.91 -31.09
CA ASN A 212 6.04 -9.88 -32.11
C ASN A 212 6.64 -11.28 -32.44
N LYS A 213 5.83 -12.21 -32.95
CA LYS A 213 6.18 -13.60 -33.32
C LYS A 213 6.72 -13.70 -34.75
N SER A 214 6.86 -12.58 -35.46
CA SER A 214 7.30 -12.53 -36.87
C SER A 214 8.72 -11.99 -37.08
N SER A 215 9.54 -11.73 -36.05
CA SER A 215 10.90 -11.19 -36.22
C SER A 215 12.05 -12.17 -35.95
N LYS A 216 11.83 -13.47 -36.19
CA LYS A 216 12.92 -14.45 -36.39
C LYS A 216 12.55 -15.50 -37.45
N GLN A 217 12.32 -15.04 -38.68
CA GLN A 217 12.58 -15.83 -39.88
C GLN A 217 13.28 -14.91 -40.87
N ASP A 218 14.30 -15.46 -41.54
CA ASP A 218 15.19 -14.85 -42.55
C ASP A 218 16.27 -13.96 -41.94
N THR A 219 17.58 -14.25 -41.98
CA THR A 219 18.46 -14.88 -42.98
C THR A 219 19.70 -15.37 -42.20
N VAL A 220 20.37 -16.49 -42.49
CA VAL A 220 21.24 -16.68 -43.66
C VAL A 220 21.33 -18.17 -43.98
N THR A 221 20.87 -18.50 -45.18
CA THR A 221 21.25 -19.65 -45.99
C THR A 221 22.63 -19.42 -46.62
N GLY A 222 23.48 -20.46 -46.58
CA GLY A 222 24.64 -20.67 -47.48
C GLY A 222 25.87 -19.79 -47.22
N ALA A 223 27.10 -20.25 -47.42
CA ALA A 223 27.63 -21.50 -47.97
C ALA A 223 29.15 -21.56 -47.62
N PRO A 224 29.86 -22.64 -47.97
CA PRO A 224 31.12 -23.08 -47.36
C PRO A 224 32.37 -22.52 -48.04
N SER A 225 33.48 -22.51 -47.29
CA SER A 225 34.86 -22.84 -47.71
C SER A 225 35.74 -22.92 -46.46
#